data_AF-A0A1X0ITC9-F1
#
_entry.id   AF-A0A1X0ITC9-F1
#
_cell.length_a   1.000
_cell.length_b   1.000
_cell.length_c   1.000
_cell.angle_alpha   90.00
_cell.angle_beta   90.00
_cell.angle_gamma   90.00
#
_symmetry.space_group_name_H-M   'P 1'
#
loop_
_entity.id
_entity.type
_entity.pdbx_description
1 polymer ?
#
loop_
_entity_poly.entity_id
_entity_poly.type
_entity_poly.pdbx_seq_one_letter_code
_entity_poly.pdbx_strand_id
1 'polypeptide(L)'
;MTAIAEPRAASLYYRNGSSDKEYHVRLEARDAGFVVNYAYGRRGSALSTGTKTNTPVDYAAASRIFDKLVNDKQAKGYTAGLDGTPYQHTSAAGQVSGLLPQLLNVADEADVARLVNDPAWCMQQKFDGRRLMLRKFGDSVEAINKLGLVVGAAEPIVAAAHSLPGDFILDSEVIGDRLFVFDLLGRDGDDLRDMAYRERYAGLVDLLAGSGPHITFVDSWAGAADKARRLAALKAGGAEGVVFKLWDAPFTPGRPNRGGSQLKFKFVATLSALVTTINTQRSVGLSLLGEKGWQPVGNVTIPPNHDVPATGAVVEVRYLYAAPMLVQPVYLGERSDVEATECVTAQLKFKTD
;
A
#
# COMPACT_ATOMS: atom_id res chain seq x y z
N MET A 1 -9.25 -43.89 -3.00
CA MET A 1 -7.92 -43.52 -2.47
C MET A 1 -8.04 -42.13 -1.89
N THR A 2 -7.93 -42.00 -0.57
CA THR A 2 -7.97 -40.69 0.10
C THR A 2 -6.63 -40.01 -0.14
N ALA A 3 -6.62 -38.85 -0.79
CA ALA A 3 -5.38 -38.10 -0.98
C ALA A 3 -4.86 -37.66 0.39
N ILE A 4 -3.69 -38.17 0.79
CA ILE A 4 -2.98 -37.70 1.97
C ILE A 4 -2.48 -36.30 1.62
N ALA A 5 -3.05 -35.26 2.23
CA ALA A 5 -2.62 -33.89 1.98
C ALA A 5 -1.22 -33.68 2.57
N GLU A 6 -0.28 -33.25 1.73
CA GLU A 6 1.13 -33.16 2.13
C GLU A 6 1.40 -31.99 3.09
N PRO A 7 2.30 -32.18 4.07
CA PRO A 7 2.75 -31.09 4.93
C PRO A 7 3.52 -30.05 4.11
N ARG A 8 3.21 -28.76 4.30
CA ARG A 8 3.89 -27.65 3.62
C ARG A 8 4.85 -26.95 4.57
N ALA A 9 6.02 -26.54 4.10
CA ALA A 9 6.97 -25.74 4.88
C ALA A 9 7.54 -24.60 4.04
N ALA A 10 7.77 -23.44 4.66
CA ALA A 10 8.44 -22.31 4.05
C ALA A 10 9.49 -21.75 5.02
N SER A 11 10.66 -21.42 4.49
CA SER A 11 11.75 -20.77 5.23
C SER A 11 12.06 -19.44 4.56
N LEU A 12 11.97 -18.36 5.33
CA LEU A 12 12.09 -16.99 4.83
C LEU A 12 13.20 -16.25 5.58
N TYR A 13 14.03 -15.52 4.86
CA TYR A 13 15.23 -14.88 5.41
C TYR A 13 15.22 -13.37 5.23
N TYR A 14 15.69 -12.63 6.23
CA TYR A 14 15.77 -11.17 6.19
C TYR A 14 17.15 -10.71 6.66
N ARG A 15 17.81 -9.87 5.87
CA ARG A 15 19.10 -9.27 6.23
C ARG A 15 19.12 -7.79 5.90
N ASN A 16 19.42 -6.94 6.88
CA ASN A 16 19.50 -5.49 6.74
C ASN A 16 20.39 -4.90 7.85
N GLY A 17 21.51 -4.27 7.49
CA GLY A 17 22.50 -3.81 8.46
C GLY A 17 22.99 -4.94 9.37
N SER A 18 22.96 -4.72 10.69
CA SER A 18 23.28 -5.74 11.70
C SER A 18 22.15 -6.75 11.98
N SER A 19 20.94 -6.54 11.42
CA SER A 19 19.85 -7.51 11.54
C SER A 19 20.02 -8.65 10.55
N ASP A 20 20.15 -9.86 11.08
CA ASP A 20 20.13 -11.11 10.31
C ASP A 20 19.10 -12.06 10.96
N LYS A 21 18.00 -12.34 10.25
CA LYS A 21 16.80 -12.95 10.82
C LYS A 21 16.25 -14.05 9.92
N GLU A 22 15.63 -15.05 10.53
CA GLU A 22 14.91 -16.11 9.84
C GLU A 22 13.48 -16.26 10.38
N TYR A 23 12.58 -16.72 9.51
CA TYR A 23 11.16 -16.94 9.78
C TYR A 23 10.70 -18.20 9.06
N HIS A 24 10.31 -19.22 9.82
CA HIS A 24 9.82 -20.49 9.28
C HIS A 24 8.32 -20.62 9.52
N VAL A 25 7.61 -21.21 8.57
CA VAL A 25 6.19 -21.58 8.69
C VAL A 25 6.05 -23.05 8.29
N ARG A 26 5.23 -23.80 9.02
CA ARG A 26 4.92 -25.20 8.74
C ARG A 26 3.43 -25.46 8.86
N LEU A 27 2.86 -26.14 7.87
CA LEU A 27 1.52 -26.71 7.88
C LEU A 27 1.69 -28.21 8.10
N GLU A 28 1.23 -28.70 9.26
CA GLU A 28 1.44 -30.07 9.72
C GLU A 28 0.08 -30.69 10.09
N ALA A 29 -0.11 -31.98 9.81
CA ALA A 29 -1.31 -32.70 10.23
C ALA A 29 -1.30 -32.92 11.75
N ARG A 30 -2.46 -32.74 12.41
CA ARG A 30 -2.63 -32.98 13.84
C ARG A 30 -4.08 -33.39 14.14
N ASP A 31 -4.22 -34.49 14.87
CA ASP A 31 -5.51 -35.11 15.18
C ASP A 31 -6.33 -35.35 13.88
N ALA A 32 -7.56 -34.86 13.79
CA ALA A 32 -8.41 -34.96 12.60
C ALA A 32 -8.28 -33.77 11.62
N GLY A 33 -7.26 -32.92 11.77
CA GLY A 33 -7.09 -31.71 10.97
C GLY A 33 -5.62 -31.30 10.78
N PHE A 34 -5.40 -30.01 10.58
CA PHE A 34 -4.09 -29.42 10.29
C PHE A 34 -3.83 -28.20 11.17
N VAL A 35 -2.56 -27.97 11.52
CA VAL A 35 -2.10 -26.80 12.26
C VAL A 35 -1.02 -26.04 11.50
N VAL A 36 -0.98 -24.72 11.67
CA VAL A 36 0.03 -23.84 11.08
C VAL A 36 0.94 -23.26 12.17
N ASN A 37 2.11 -23.88 12.30
CA ASN A 37 3.16 -23.49 13.23
C ASN A 37 4.11 -22.48 12.58
N TYR A 38 4.75 -21.62 13.38
CA TYR A 38 5.78 -20.71 12.93
C TYR A 38 6.92 -20.56 13.94
N ALA A 39 8.12 -20.24 13.46
CA ALA A 39 9.31 -19.99 14.27
C ALA A 39 10.06 -18.75 13.75
N TYR A 40 10.67 -17.95 14.62
CA TYR A 40 11.39 -16.75 14.22
C TYR A 40 12.48 -16.32 15.18
N GLY A 41 13.49 -15.63 14.67
CA GLY A 41 14.59 -15.14 15.50
C GLY A 41 15.75 -14.57 14.70
N ARG A 42 16.88 -14.35 15.38
CA ARG A 42 18.16 -14.08 14.72
C ARG A 42 18.68 -15.37 14.12
N ARG A 43 19.14 -15.34 12.87
CA ARG A 43 19.62 -16.54 12.17
C ARG A 43 20.78 -17.19 12.92
N GLY A 44 20.70 -18.50 13.14
CA GLY A 44 21.69 -19.26 13.92
C GLY A 44 21.62 -19.07 15.44
N SER A 45 20.53 -18.50 15.97
CA SER A 45 20.23 -18.44 17.41
C SER A 45 19.01 -19.30 17.74
N ALA A 46 18.70 -19.51 19.03
CA ALA A 46 17.44 -20.13 19.43
C ALA A 46 16.25 -19.31 18.93
N LEU A 47 15.27 -19.96 18.32
CA LEU A 47 14.10 -19.32 17.69
C LEU A 47 12.89 -19.32 18.64
N SER A 48 12.14 -18.23 18.63
CA SER A 48 10.83 -18.13 19.28
C SER A 48 9.77 -18.81 18.40
N THR A 49 8.97 -19.71 18.99
CA THR A 49 7.97 -20.52 18.28
C THR A 49 6.54 -20.15 18.67
N GLY A 50 5.59 -20.35 17.77
CA GLY A 50 4.16 -20.22 18.04
C GLY A 50 3.29 -20.96 17.02
N THR A 51 1.98 -20.94 17.22
CA THR A 51 0.99 -21.45 16.26
C THR A 51 0.02 -20.34 15.87
N LYS A 52 -0.50 -20.38 14.64
CA LYS A 52 -1.65 -19.56 14.20
C LYS A 52 -2.99 -20.29 14.31
N THR A 53 -2.98 -21.55 14.72
CA THR A 53 -4.15 -22.42 14.85
C THR A 53 -4.06 -23.13 16.19
N ASN A 54 -4.69 -22.55 17.23
CA ASN A 54 -4.70 -23.13 18.58
C ASN A 54 -5.48 -24.46 18.63
N THR A 55 -6.42 -24.66 17.70
CA THR A 55 -7.10 -25.92 17.39
C THR A 55 -6.83 -26.33 15.94
N PRO A 56 -6.84 -27.63 15.60
CA PRO A 56 -6.71 -28.07 14.22
C PRO A 56 -7.87 -27.58 13.33
N VAL A 57 -7.56 -27.19 12.10
CA VAL A 57 -8.52 -26.73 11.08
C VAL A 57 -8.46 -27.62 9.83
N ASP A 58 -9.38 -27.45 8.88
CA ASP A 58 -9.29 -28.15 7.60
C ASP A 58 -8.08 -27.68 6.76
N TYR A 59 -7.66 -28.50 5.80
CA TYR A 59 -6.47 -28.23 4.98
C TYR A 59 -6.59 -26.92 4.18
N ALA A 60 -7.78 -26.55 3.71
CA ALA A 60 -7.96 -25.32 2.91
C ALA A 60 -7.85 -24.07 3.80
N ALA A 61 -8.36 -24.13 5.03
CA ALA A 61 -8.14 -23.09 6.04
C ALA A 61 -6.66 -22.99 6.43
N ALA A 62 -6.01 -24.12 6.72
CA ALA A 62 -4.59 -24.16 7.07
C ALA A 62 -3.70 -23.62 5.94
N SER A 63 -3.98 -23.99 4.68
CA SER A 63 -3.26 -23.47 3.50
C SER A 63 -3.34 -21.95 3.41
N ARG A 64 -4.54 -21.36 3.52
CA ARG A 64 -4.71 -19.90 3.48
C ARG A 64 -3.94 -19.18 4.60
N ILE A 65 -3.88 -19.76 5.80
CA ILE A 65 -3.13 -19.20 6.94
C ILE A 65 -1.62 -19.27 6.67
N PHE A 66 -1.14 -20.40 6.14
CA PHE A 66 0.26 -20.58 5.71
C PHE A 66 0.64 -19.55 4.63
N ASP A 67 -0.16 -19.45 3.57
CA ASP A 67 0.09 -18.55 2.44
C ASP A 67 0.08 -17.08 2.89
N LYS A 68 -0.85 -16.69 3.77
CA LYS A 68 -0.88 -15.35 4.38
C LYS A 68 0.37 -15.03 5.19
N LEU A 69 0.83 -15.95 6.06
CA LEU A 69 2.04 -15.75 6.86
C LEU A 69 3.28 -15.54 5.98
N VAL A 70 3.37 -16.29 4.87
CA VAL A 70 4.47 -16.15 3.91
C VAL A 70 4.43 -14.78 3.23
N ASN A 71 3.27 -14.39 2.69
CA ASN A 71 3.08 -13.12 2.00
C ASN A 71 3.32 -11.91 2.93
N ASP A 72 2.81 -11.93 4.16
CA ASP A 72 2.99 -10.86 5.16
C ASP A 72 4.47 -10.64 5.52
N LYS A 73 5.29 -11.69 5.42
CA LYS A 73 6.74 -11.65 5.68
C LYS A 73 7.51 -11.20 4.46
N GLN A 74 7.12 -11.67 3.27
CA GLN A 74 7.67 -11.19 2.00
C GLN A 74 7.43 -9.69 1.79
N ALA A 75 6.25 -9.18 2.15
CA ALA A 75 5.96 -7.76 2.17
C ALA A 75 6.91 -6.93 3.06
N LYS A 76 7.44 -7.56 4.13
CA LYS A 76 8.41 -6.98 5.08
C LYS A 76 9.88 -7.22 4.67
N GLY A 77 10.12 -7.69 3.45
CA GLY A 77 11.44 -7.92 2.88
C GLY A 77 12.10 -9.25 3.27
N TYR A 78 11.35 -10.20 3.84
CA TYR A 78 11.85 -11.56 3.98
C TYR A 78 11.78 -12.27 2.61
N THR A 79 12.74 -13.11 2.28
CA THR A 79 12.83 -13.76 0.97
C THR A 79 12.74 -15.28 1.13
N ALA A 80 11.96 -15.92 0.25
CA ALA A 80 11.81 -17.38 0.24
C ALA A 80 12.93 -18.07 -0.55
N GLY A 81 13.20 -19.32 -0.18
CA GLY A 81 13.78 -20.33 -1.06
C GLY A 81 13.28 -21.69 -0.57
N LEU A 82 12.54 -22.50 -1.34
CA LEU A 82 12.01 -22.35 -2.70
C LEU A 82 10.48 -22.60 -2.65
N ASP A 83 9.61 -22.01 -3.49
CA ASP A 83 9.81 -21.09 -4.62
C ASP A 83 8.74 -19.98 -4.64
N GLY A 84 8.89 -19.01 -5.56
CA GLY A 84 7.94 -17.92 -5.81
C GLY A 84 8.49 -16.94 -6.86
N THR A 85 7.61 -16.13 -7.48
CA THR A 85 7.95 -15.23 -8.62
C THR A 85 9.35 -14.61 -8.48
N PRO A 86 10.27 -14.87 -9.43
CA PRO A 86 11.64 -14.40 -9.31
C PRO A 86 11.70 -12.90 -9.04
N TYR A 87 12.41 -12.55 -7.97
CA TYR A 87 12.71 -11.18 -7.60
C TYR A 87 14.20 -11.00 -7.84
N GLN A 88 14.59 -10.07 -8.71
CA GLN A 88 16.02 -9.88 -8.96
C GLN A 88 16.69 -9.30 -7.71
N HIS A 89 17.51 -10.13 -7.07
CA HIS A 89 18.35 -9.73 -5.94
C HIS A 89 19.56 -8.96 -6.46
N THR A 90 19.46 -7.63 -6.43
CA THR A 90 20.61 -6.75 -6.68
C THR A 90 21.57 -6.78 -5.47
N SER A 91 22.87 -6.89 -5.75
CA SER A 91 23.95 -6.73 -4.76
C SER A 91 24.01 -5.32 -4.16
N ALA A 92 23.32 -4.35 -4.77
CA ALA A 92 23.16 -2.99 -4.26
C ALA A 92 21.95 -2.82 -3.31
N ALA A 93 21.23 -3.87 -2.94
CA ALA A 93 20.06 -3.76 -2.08
C ALA A 93 20.38 -3.05 -0.74
N GLY A 94 19.64 -1.98 -0.45
CA GLY A 94 19.87 -1.10 0.71
C GLY A 94 20.88 0.03 0.51
N GLN A 95 21.54 0.12 -0.65
CA GLN A 95 22.37 1.29 -1.00
C GLN A 95 21.51 2.52 -1.29
N VAL A 96 22.07 3.71 -1.04
CA VAL A 96 21.43 4.99 -1.34
C VAL A 96 21.54 5.28 -2.83
N SER A 97 20.41 5.41 -3.51
CA SER A 97 20.33 5.56 -4.98
C SER A 97 20.64 6.96 -5.52
N GLY A 98 20.64 7.97 -4.64
CA GLY A 98 20.64 9.40 -4.99
C GLY A 98 19.28 9.97 -5.43
N LEU A 99 18.24 9.13 -5.51
CA LEU A 99 16.89 9.53 -5.94
C LEU A 99 15.93 9.51 -4.75
N LEU A 100 15.18 10.61 -4.57
CA LEU A 100 14.13 10.75 -3.55
C LEU A 100 12.82 11.20 -4.23
N PRO A 101 11.67 10.61 -3.86
CA PRO A 101 10.39 10.98 -4.46
C PRO A 101 9.93 12.37 -4.01
N GLN A 102 9.18 13.06 -4.88
CA GLN A 102 8.37 14.20 -4.47
C GLN A 102 7.20 13.71 -3.59
N LEU A 103 7.00 14.35 -2.43
CA LEU A 103 6.02 13.96 -1.42
C LEU A 103 4.89 14.99 -1.26
N LEU A 104 3.66 14.51 -1.32
CA LEU A 104 2.48 15.35 -1.47
C LEU A 104 1.85 15.75 -0.13
N ASN A 105 1.47 17.01 -0.01
CA ASN A 105 0.56 17.50 1.04
C ASN A 105 -0.89 17.15 0.73
N VAL A 106 -1.73 17.20 1.76
CA VAL A 106 -3.15 16.86 1.66
C VAL A 106 -3.92 18.10 1.22
N ALA A 107 -4.76 17.97 0.20
CA ALA A 107 -5.82 18.91 -0.13
C ALA A 107 -7.07 18.60 0.72
N ASP A 108 -7.83 19.62 1.08
CA ASP A 108 -9.20 19.49 1.60
C ASP A 108 -10.25 19.61 0.49
N GLU A 109 -11.55 19.55 0.84
CA GLU A 109 -12.65 19.65 -0.15
C GLU A 109 -12.71 21.03 -0.83
N ALA A 110 -12.26 22.12 -0.17
CA ALA A 110 -12.21 23.45 -0.75
C ALA A 110 -11.06 23.59 -1.77
N ASP A 111 -9.90 23.01 -1.44
CA ASP A 111 -8.81 22.79 -2.40
C ASP A 111 -9.29 21.95 -3.59
N VAL A 112 -10.00 20.84 -3.39
CA VAL A 112 -10.53 20.01 -4.48
C VAL A 112 -11.44 20.81 -5.41
N ALA A 113 -12.40 21.56 -4.86
CA ALA A 113 -13.31 22.38 -5.66
C ALA A 113 -12.55 23.43 -6.50
N ARG A 114 -11.51 24.06 -5.93
CA ARG A 114 -10.64 25.01 -6.65
C ARG A 114 -9.81 24.31 -7.73
N LEU A 115 -9.10 23.23 -7.38
CA LEU A 115 -8.17 22.50 -8.25
C LEU A 115 -8.86 21.76 -9.41
N VAL A 116 -10.11 21.33 -9.22
CA VAL A 116 -10.94 20.77 -10.29
C VAL A 116 -11.30 21.85 -11.32
N ASN A 117 -11.52 23.09 -10.92
CA ASN A 117 -11.88 24.18 -11.85
C ASN A 117 -10.66 24.90 -12.45
N ASP A 118 -9.50 24.85 -11.81
CA ASP A 118 -8.27 25.51 -12.25
C ASP A 118 -7.59 24.75 -13.42
N PRO A 119 -7.45 25.35 -14.63
CA PRO A 119 -6.84 24.69 -15.78
C PRO A 119 -5.32 24.51 -15.67
N ALA A 120 -4.64 25.22 -14.76
CA ALA A 120 -3.20 25.03 -14.52
C ALA A 120 -2.88 23.69 -13.82
N TRP A 121 -3.90 23.01 -13.28
CA TRP A 121 -3.74 21.75 -12.56
C TRP A 121 -4.29 20.56 -13.34
N CYS A 122 -3.47 19.52 -13.47
CA CYS A 122 -3.94 18.19 -13.86
C CYS A 122 -4.51 17.45 -12.65
N MET A 123 -5.28 16.39 -12.91
CA MET A 123 -5.69 15.40 -11.92
C MET A 123 -5.36 13.99 -12.42
N GLN A 124 -4.86 13.14 -11.53
CA GLN A 124 -4.57 11.72 -11.76
C GLN A 124 -5.23 10.88 -10.66
N GLN A 125 -5.50 9.59 -10.93
CA GLN A 125 -5.93 8.66 -9.88
C GLN A 125 -4.81 8.49 -8.84
N LYS A 126 -5.17 8.47 -7.54
CA LYS A 126 -4.27 7.97 -6.51
C LYS A 126 -4.42 6.45 -6.39
N PHE A 127 -3.33 5.74 -6.66
CA PHE A 127 -3.22 4.30 -6.41
C PHE A 127 -2.79 4.02 -4.97
N ASP A 128 -3.32 2.91 -4.42
CA ASP A 128 -3.07 2.40 -3.07
C ASP A 128 -2.12 1.21 -3.15
N GLY A 129 -0.83 1.49 -3.32
CA GLY A 129 0.20 0.49 -3.52
C GLY A 129 1.45 0.81 -2.71
N ARG A 130 2.61 0.62 -3.33
CA ARG A 130 3.90 1.03 -2.76
C ARG A 130 4.64 1.90 -3.76
N ARG A 131 5.17 3.04 -3.32
CA ARG A 131 6.04 3.89 -4.14
C ARG A 131 7.29 3.11 -4.60
N LEU A 132 7.51 3.05 -5.90
CA LEU A 132 8.67 2.44 -6.55
C LEU A 132 9.12 3.33 -7.71
N MET A 133 10.27 3.97 -7.58
CA MET A 133 10.96 4.53 -8.75
C MET A 133 11.68 3.38 -9.48
N LEU A 134 11.77 3.45 -10.81
CA LEU A 134 12.47 2.47 -11.63
C LEU A 134 13.50 3.19 -12.50
N ARG A 135 14.79 2.88 -12.30
CA ARG A 135 15.90 3.43 -13.07
C ARG A 135 16.48 2.34 -13.97
N LYS A 136 16.50 2.57 -15.28
CA LYS A 136 17.19 1.71 -16.25
C LYS A 136 18.39 2.46 -16.83
N PHE A 137 19.54 1.79 -16.88
CA PHE A 137 20.76 2.27 -17.54
C PHE A 137 21.48 1.10 -18.23
N GLY A 138 21.57 1.14 -19.56
CA GLY A 138 21.99 0.00 -20.37
C GLY A 138 21.18 -1.27 -20.04
N ASP A 139 21.90 -2.33 -19.67
CA ASP A 139 21.34 -3.63 -19.25
C ASP A 139 21.07 -3.73 -17.74
N SER A 140 21.14 -2.63 -16.99
CA SER A 140 20.86 -2.62 -15.54
C SER A 140 19.51 -1.96 -15.24
N VAL A 141 18.73 -2.60 -14.36
CA VAL A 141 17.45 -2.09 -13.86
C VAL A 141 17.48 -2.07 -12.32
N GLU A 142 17.23 -0.91 -11.74
CA GLU A 142 17.14 -0.70 -10.30
C GLU A 142 15.75 -0.22 -9.91
N ALA A 143 15.12 -0.92 -8.97
CA ALA A 143 13.95 -0.40 -8.27
C ALA A 143 14.38 0.34 -7.00
N ILE A 144 13.73 1.45 -6.70
CA ILE A 144 14.09 2.36 -5.62
C ILE A 144 12.84 2.68 -4.81
N ASN A 145 12.90 2.42 -3.50
CA ASN A 145 11.74 2.62 -2.63
C ASN A 145 11.57 4.09 -2.20
N LYS A 146 10.48 4.38 -1.47
CA LYS A 146 10.16 5.72 -0.92
C LYS A 146 11.30 6.38 -0.11
N LEU A 147 12.21 5.61 0.48
CA LEU A 147 13.34 6.11 1.28
C LEU A 147 14.59 6.40 0.43
N GLY A 148 14.52 6.24 -0.89
CA GLY A 148 15.66 6.41 -1.79
C GLY A 148 16.66 5.25 -1.77
N LEU A 149 16.27 4.10 -1.21
CA LEU A 149 17.10 2.90 -1.15
C LEU A 149 16.81 1.96 -2.33
N VAL A 150 17.86 1.41 -2.92
CA VAL A 150 17.77 0.36 -3.95
C VAL A 150 17.15 -0.90 -3.34
N VAL A 151 16.21 -1.50 -4.06
CA VAL A 151 15.49 -2.74 -3.73
C VAL A 151 15.38 -3.60 -4.99
N GLY A 152 15.05 -4.89 -4.83
CA GLY A 152 14.70 -5.73 -5.97
C GLY A 152 13.38 -5.28 -6.63
N ALA A 153 13.13 -5.82 -7.82
CA ALA A 153 11.86 -5.73 -8.54
C ALA A 153 11.36 -7.13 -8.91
N ALA A 154 10.07 -7.25 -9.20
CA ALA A 154 9.49 -8.49 -9.74
C ALA A 154 9.96 -8.69 -11.19
N GLU A 155 10.33 -9.90 -11.57
CA GLU A 155 10.86 -10.19 -12.91
C GLU A 155 9.97 -9.68 -14.07
N PRO A 156 8.62 -9.77 -14.04
CA PRO A 156 7.78 -9.20 -15.10
C PRO A 156 7.95 -7.69 -15.29
N ILE A 157 8.30 -6.95 -14.23
CA ILE A 157 8.60 -5.51 -14.28
C ILE A 157 9.99 -5.29 -14.89
N VAL A 158 10.98 -6.10 -14.52
CA VAL A 158 12.36 -6.03 -15.06
C VAL A 158 12.37 -6.35 -16.55
N ALA A 159 11.74 -7.45 -16.97
CA ALA A 159 11.60 -7.84 -18.37
C ALA A 159 10.84 -6.78 -19.20
N ALA A 160 9.78 -6.18 -18.63
CA ALA A 160 9.08 -5.08 -19.27
C ALA A 160 9.97 -3.83 -19.42
N ALA A 161 10.81 -3.53 -18.43
CA ALA A 161 11.75 -2.40 -18.48
C ALA A 161 12.85 -2.60 -19.54
N HIS A 162 13.39 -3.81 -19.68
CA HIS A 162 14.33 -4.14 -20.77
C HIS A 162 13.70 -4.04 -22.16
N SER A 163 12.38 -4.21 -22.26
CA SER A 163 11.62 -4.09 -23.51
C SER A 163 11.34 -2.63 -23.90
N LEU A 164 11.57 -1.67 -23.01
CA LEU A 164 11.40 -0.23 -23.28
C LEU A 164 12.70 0.37 -23.87
N PRO A 165 12.59 1.31 -24.82
CA PRO A 165 13.75 1.85 -25.53
C PRO A 165 14.58 2.81 -24.67
N GLY A 166 15.90 2.65 -24.74
CA GLY A 166 16.88 3.55 -24.12
C GLY A 166 16.87 3.54 -22.58
N ASP A 167 17.44 4.58 -21.98
CA ASP A 167 17.61 4.69 -20.53
C ASP A 167 16.62 5.69 -19.92
N PHE A 168 16.19 5.45 -18.68
CA PHE A 168 15.13 6.25 -18.06
C PHE A 168 15.10 6.17 -16.54
N ILE A 169 14.44 7.17 -15.93
CA ILE A 169 14.06 7.18 -14.51
C ILE A 169 12.55 7.42 -14.43
N LEU A 170 11.79 6.39 -14.09
CA LEU A 170 10.34 6.43 -13.91
C LEU A 170 9.98 6.59 -12.44
N ASP A 171 8.95 7.38 -12.13
CA ASP A 171 8.37 7.45 -10.78
C ASP A 171 6.96 6.85 -10.78
N SER A 172 6.73 5.81 -9.97
CA SER A 172 5.57 4.93 -10.08
C SER A 172 5.06 4.36 -8.76
N GLU A 173 3.85 3.81 -8.77
CA GLU A 173 3.29 3.01 -7.68
C GLU A 173 3.21 1.54 -8.12
N VAL A 174 3.79 0.62 -7.36
CA VAL A 174 3.70 -0.83 -7.61
C VAL A 174 2.50 -1.44 -6.88
N ILE A 175 1.71 -2.24 -7.60
CA ILE A 175 0.67 -3.12 -7.05
C ILE A 175 0.84 -4.49 -7.70
N GLY A 176 1.17 -5.51 -6.89
CA GLY A 176 1.53 -6.85 -7.41
C GLY A 176 2.78 -6.78 -8.28
N ASP A 177 2.64 -7.16 -9.54
CA ASP A 177 3.67 -7.22 -10.59
C ASP A 177 3.50 -6.10 -11.65
N ARG A 178 2.80 -5.01 -11.30
CA ARG A 178 2.53 -3.87 -12.21
C ARG A 178 2.96 -2.54 -11.62
N LEU A 179 3.54 -1.68 -12.48
CA LEU A 179 3.85 -0.28 -12.21
C LEU A 179 2.82 0.65 -12.84
N PHE A 180 2.26 1.52 -12.01
CA PHE A 180 1.42 2.65 -12.40
C PHE A 180 2.30 3.91 -12.36
N VAL A 181 2.88 4.26 -13.51
CA VAL A 181 3.88 5.32 -13.66
C VAL A 181 3.21 6.67 -13.83
N PHE A 182 3.64 7.69 -13.09
CA PHE A 182 3.01 9.01 -13.11
C PHE A 182 3.99 10.18 -13.30
N ASP A 183 5.30 9.93 -13.42
CA ASP A 183 6.29 10.95 -13.79
C ASP A 183 7.51 10.30 -14.48
N LEU A 184 8.21 11.06 -15.32
CA LEU A 184 9.46 10.69 -15.99
C LEU A 184 10.53 11.70 -15.58
N LEU A 185 11.53 11.25 -14.83
CA LEU A 185 12.52 12.11 -14.17
C LEU A 185 13.86 12.19 -14.93
N GLY A 186 14.09 11.28 -15.88
CA GLY A 186 15.31 11.24 -16.69
C GLY A 186 15.13 10.36 -17.92
N ARG A 187 15.82 10.67 -19.02
CA ARG A 187 15.75 9.96 -20.30
C ARG A 187 17.09 10.05 -21.05
N ASP A 188 17.65 8.92 -21.48
CA ASP A 188 18.90 8.81 -22.28
C ASP A 188 20.09 9.64 -21.75
N GLY A 189 20.17 9.83 -20.43
CA GLY A 189 21.22 10.61 -19.75
C GLY A 189 20.80 12.02 -19.35
N ASP A 190 19.75 12.58 -19.95
CA ASP A 190 19.20 13.88 -19.58
C ASP A 190 18.40 13.79 -18.27
N ASP A 191 18.63 14.76 -17.39
CA ASP A 191 17.84 14.97 -16.17
C ASP A 191 16.67 15.89 -16.48
N LEU A 192 15.44 15.36 -16.36
CA LEU A 192 14.23 16.09 -16.72
C LEU A 192 13.61 16.80 -15.50
N ARG A 193 14.19 16.70 -14.30
CA ARG A 193 13.55 17.17 -13.05
C ARG A 193 13.28 18.67 -13.03
N ASP A 194 14.10 19.48 -13.69
CA ASP A 194 13.91 20.93 -13.80
C ASP A 194 12.88 21.34 -14.86
N MET A 195 12.48 20.43 -15.76
CA MET A 195 11.45 20.68 -16.78
C MET A 195 10.03 20.74 -16.19
N ALA A 196 9.09 21.36 -16.91
CA ALA A 196 7.70 21.41 -16.50
C ALA A 196 7.08 20.00 -16.49
N TYR A 197 6.20 19.72 -15.52
CA TYR A 197 5.52 18.42 -15.40
C TYR A 197 4.77 18.04 -16.69
N ARG A 198 4.24 19.00 -17.45
CA ARG A 198 3.60 18.76 -18.75
C ARG A 198 4.54 18.12 -19.79
N GLU A 199 5.82 18.49 -19.77
CA GLU A 199 6.85 17.99 -20.69
C GLU A 199 7.29 16.59 -20.27
N ARG A 200 7.55 16.40 -18.97
CA ARG A 200 7.85 15.09 -18.37
C ARG A 200 6.72 14.08 -18.59
N TYR A 201 5.46 14.51 -18.43
CA TYR A 201 4.29 13.66 -18.65
C TYR A 201 4.07 13.34 -20.14
N ALA A 202 4.35 14.26 -21.06
CA ALA A 202 4.32 13.96 -22.50
C ALA A 202 5.37 12.90 -22.86
N GLY A 203 6.63 13.11 -22.45
CA GLY A 203 7.71 12.13 -22.66
C GLY A 203 7.44 10.77 -21.99
N LEU A 204 6.74 10.75 -20.85
CA LEU A 204 6.27 9.50 -20.22
C LEU A 204 5.26 8.75 -21.10
N VAL A 205 4.27 9.45 -21.64
CA VAL A 205 3.23 8.85 -22.50
C VAL A 205 3.86 8.33 -23.79
N ASP A 206 4.80 9.08 -24.38
CA ASP A 206 5.52 8.68 -25.60
C ASP A 206 6.43 7.46 -25.36
N LEU A 207 7.19 7.44 -24.25
CA LEU A 207 8.04 6.30 -23.87
C LEU A 207 7.24 5.01 -23.60
N LEU A 208 6.03 5.15 -23.03
CA LEU A 208 5.15 4.02 -22.71
C LEU A 208 4.08 3.78 -23.80
N ALA A 209 4.20 4.39 -24.97
CA ALA A 209 3.32 4.13 -26.10
C ALA A 209 3.48 2.68 -26.58
N GLY A 210 2.45 1.86 -26.38
CA GLY A 210 2.49 0.43 -26.71
C GLY A 210 3.18 -0.45 -25.66
N SER A 211 3.43 0.06 -24.44
CA SER A 211 3.98 -0.74 -23.35
C SER A 211 3.04 -1.87 -22.90
N GLY A 212 3.62 -2.94 -22.37
CA GLY A 212 2.88 -4.09 -21.83
C GLY A 212 2.18 -3.80 -20.48
N PRO A 213 1.33 -4.73 -20.00
CA PRO A 213 0.48 -4.51 -18.82
C PRO A 213 1.24 -4.39 -17.48
N HIS A 214 2.56 -4.60 -17.46
CA HIS A 214 3.42 -4.51 -16.28
C HIS A 214 4.00 -3.12 -16.04
N ILE A 215 4.05 -2.24 -17.04
CA ILE A 215 4.49 -0.84 -16.90
C ILE A 215 3.54 0.02 -17.72
N THR A 216 2.66 0.76 -17.05
CA THR A 216 1.63 1.59 -17.68
C THR A 216 1.62 2.99 -17.08
N PHE A 217 1.41 4.03 -17.88
CA PHE A 217 1.23 5.39 -17.35
C PHE A 217 -0.14 5.56 -16.67
N VAL A 218 -0.22 6.51 -15.74
CA VAL A 218 -1.46 6.93 -15.07
C VAL A 218 -2.10 8.08 -15.86
N ASP A 219 -3.31 7.84 -16.38
CA ASP A 219 -4.17 8.83 -17.01
C ASP A 219 -4.18 10.17 -16.25
N SER A 220 -4.01 11.27 -17.00
CA SER A 220 -4.03 12.64 -16.51
C SER A 220 -5.15 13.44 -17.19
N TRP A 221 -5.95 14.14 -16.39
CA TRP A 221 -7.11 14.91 -16.84
C TRP A 221 -6.91 16.41 -16.57
N ALA A 222 -7.04 17.24 -17.61
CA ALA A 222 -6.77 18.67 -17.55
C ALA A 222 -8.05 19.54 -17.49
N GLY A 223 -9.09 19.20 -18.26
CA GLY A 223 -10.31 20.00 -18.35
C GLY A 223 -11.19 19.88 -17.10
N ALA A 224 -11.83 20.97 -16.67
CA ALA A 224 -12.63 20.99 -15.45
C ALA A 224 -13.79 19.98 -15.45
N ALA A 225 -14.51 19.88 -16.57
CA ALA A 225 -15.59 18.89 -16.74
C ALA A 225 -15.07 17.43 -16.68
N ASP A 226 -13.90 17.16 -17.25
CA ASP A 226 -13.26 15.85 -17.20
C ASP A 226 -12.79 15.50 -15.79
N LYS A 227 -12.13 16.44 -15.11
CA LYS A 227 -11.72 16.29 -13.71
C LYS A 227 -12.92 16.01 -12.81
N ALA A 228 -14.00 16.79 -12.92
CA ALA A 228 -15.22 16.56 -12.14
C ALA A 228 -15.84 15.18 -12.40
N ARG A 229 -15.99 14.80 -13.68
CA ARG A 229 -16.52 13.49 -14.10
C ARG A 229 -15.66 12.33 -13.58
N ARG A 230 -14.34 12.43 -13.70
CA ARG A 230 -13.39 11.39 -13.26
C ARG A 230 -13.31 11.31 -11.74
N LEU A 231 -13.37 12.44 -11.04
CA LEU A 231 -13.42 12.51 -9.57
C LEU A 231 -14.63 11.75 -9.03
N ALA A 232 -15.82 12.01 -9.59
CA ALA A 232 -17.05 11.30 -9.22
C ALA A 232 -16.96 9.78 -9.52
N ALA A 233 -16.47 9.41 -10.71
CA ALA A 233 -16.32 8.01 -11.09
C ALA A 233 -15.31 7.24 -10.20
N LEU A 234 -14.17 7.85 -9.88
CA LEU A 234 -13.16 7.26 -8.99
C LEU A 234 -13.69 7.11 -7.55
N LYS A 235 -14.45 8.10 -7.05
CA LYS A 235 -15.08 8.06 -5.72
C LYS A 235 -16.16 6.97 -5.64
N ALA A 236 -16.98 6.82 -6.68
CA ALA A 236 -17.96 5.75 -6.79
C ALA A 236 -17.33 4.35 -6.98
N GLY A 237 -16.20 4.27 -7.68
CA GLY A 237 -15.43 3.05 -7.89
C GLY A 237 -14.56 2.60 -6.71
N GLY A 238 -14.61 3.31 -5.57
CA GLY A 238 -13.86 2.95 -4.36
C GLY A 238 -12.34 3.12 -4.48
N ALA A 239 -11.85 3.96 -5.40
CA ALA A 239 -10.43 4.31 -5.46
C ALA A 239 -9.99 5.03 -4.17
N GLU A 240 -8.69 5.06 -3.89
CA GLU A 240 -8.19 5.69 -2.66
C GLU A 240 -8.37 7.22 -2.67
N GLY A 241 -8.30 7.83 -3.86
CA GLY A 241 -8.34 9.27 -4.02
C GLY A 241 -7.84 9.74 -5.37
N VAL A 242 -7.45 11.02 -5.42
CA VAL A 242 -6.81 11.67 -6.56
C VAL A 242 -5.56 12.44 -6.15
N VAL A 243 -4.69 12.67 -7.12
CA VAL A 243 -3.52 13.55 -7.04
C VAL A 243 -3.73 14.70 -8.02
N PHE A 244 -3.57 15.93 -7.55
CA PHE A 244 -3.49 17.12 -8.38
C PHE A 244 -2.03 17.53 -8.55
N LYS A 245 -1.63 17.92 -9.76
CA LYS A 245 -0.28 18.45 -10.04
C LYS A 245 -0.37 19.71 -10.90
N LEU A 246 0.45 20.71 -10.61
CA LEU A 246 0.57 21.92 -11.42
C LEU A 246 1.37 21.59 -12.70
N TRP A 247 0.83 21.93 -13.88
CA TRP A 247 1.42 21.55 -15.17
C TRP A 247 2.83 22.10 -15.39
N ASP A 248 3.08 23.33 -14.96
CA ASP A 248 4.33 24.05 -15.24
C ASP A 248 5.38 23.89 -14.13
N ALA A 249 5.16 22.97 -13.19
CA ALA A 249 6.05 22.79 -12.04
C ALA A 249 7.23 21.84 -12.32
N PRO A 250 8.46 22.20 -11.89
CA PRO A 250 9.56 21.24 -11.80
C PRO A 250 9.27 20.18 -10.74
N PHE A 251 10.00 19.08 -10.81
CA PHE A 251 10.03 18.07 -9.77
C PHE A 251 10.82 18.60 -8.57
N THR A 252 10.30 18.42 -7.36
CA THR A 252 11.01 18.80 -6.13
C THR A 252 11.00 17.63 -5.15
N PRO A 253 12.16 17.00 -4.84
CA PRO A 253 12.21 15.86 -3.94
C PRO A 253 11.81 16.25 -2.51
N GLY A 254 11.21 15.31 -1.79
CA GLY A 254 10.76 15.53 -0.41
C GLY A 254 9.39 16.23 -0.31
N ARG A 255 9.03 16.68 0.89
CA ARG A 255 7.71 17.25 1.22
C ARG A 255 7.81 18.77 1.41
N PRO A 256 7.05 19.59 0.68
CA PRO A 256 6.91 21.02 0.96
C PRO A 256 6.28 21.26 2.35
N ASN A 257 6.68 22.32 3.06
CA ASN A 257 6.18 22.62 4.41
C ASN A 257 4.66 22.87 4.47
N ARG A 258 4.10 23.50 3.42
CA ARG A 258 2.66 23.75 3.23
C ARG A 258 2.38 23.84 1.73
N GLY A 259 1.20 23.39 1.29
CA GLY A 259 0.83 23.43 -0.14
C GLY A 259 1.83 22.66 -1.00
N GLY A 260 2.31 23.30 -2.08
CA GLY A 260 3.28 22.75 -3.03
C GLY A 260 2.66 22.41 -4.38
N SER A 261 3.49 22.09 -5.37
CA SER A 261 3.07 21.80 -6.76
C SER A 261 2.34 20.47 -6.97
N GLN A 262 2.26 19.63 -5.93
CA GLN A 262 1.49 18.38 -5.94
C GLN A 262 0.71 18.19 -4.64
N LEU A 263 -0.59 17.94 -4.76
CA LEU A 263 -1.52 17.75 -3.65
C LEU A 263 -2.27 16.44 -3.81
N LYS A 264 -2.58 15.75 -2.71
CA LYS A 264 -3.39 14.52 -2.71
C LYS A 264 -4.68 14.73 -1.94
N PHE A 265 -5.78 14.22 -2.47
CA PHE A 265 -7.05 14.14 -1.78
C PHE A 265 -7.46 12.67 -1.68
N LYS A 266 -7.67 12.16 -0.46
CA LYS A 266 -8.17 10.80 -0.24
C LYS A 266 -9.69 10.83 -0.08
N PHE A 267 -10.40 9.90 -0.69
CA PHE A 267 -11.86 9.78 -0.54
C PHE A 267 -12.29 9.13 0.77
N VAL A 268 -11.33 8.55 1.49
CA VAL A 268 -11.50 7.81 2.73
C VAL A 268 -10.55 8.34 3.79
N ALA A 269 -11.09 8.49 4.99
CA ALA A 269 -10.34 8.71 6.22
C ALA A 269 -10.08 7.36 6.92
N THR A 270 -9.14 7.33 7.85
CA THR A 270 -9.02 6.26 8.85
C THR A 270 -9.00 6.86 10.25
N LEU A 271 -9.41 6.07 11.24
CA LEU A 271 -9.29 6.38 12.65
C LEU A 271 -9.14 5.09 13.47
N SER A 272 -8.63 5.22 14.69
CA SER A 272 -8.68 4.16 15.69
C SER A 272 -9.89 4.37 16.60
N ALA A 273 -10.70 3.32 16.82
CA ALA A 273 -11.91 3.36 17.64
C ALA A 273 -11.95 2.21 18.67
N LEU A 274 -12.63 2.44 19.80
CA LEU A 274 -12.87 1.42 20.81
C LEU A 274 -14.05 0.54 20.43
N VAL A 275 -13.89 -0.77 20.53
CA VAL A 275 -14.99 -1.74 20.44
C VAL A 275 -15.78 -1.74 21.74
N THR A 276 -17.04 -1.32 21.68
CA THR A 276 -17.93 -1.24 22.86
C THR A 276 -19.01 -2.32 22.89
N THR A 277 -19.41 -2.85 21.73
CA THR A 277 -20.46 -3.88 21.61
C THR A 277 -20.07 -4.93 20.59
N ILE A 278 -20.35 -6.21 20.86
CA ILE A 278 -20.32 -7.29 19.87
C ILE A 278 -21.77 -7.59 19.48
N ASN A 279 -22.09 -7.52 18.19
CA ASN A 279 -23.47 -7.71 17.72
C ASN A 279 -23.78 -9.19 17.42
N THR A 280 -25.07 -9.52 17.23
CA THR A 280 -25.52 -10.86 16.83
C THR A 280 -25.05 -11.23 15.41
N GLN A 281 -25.00 -10.25 14.52
CA GLN A 281 -24.32 -10.38 13.22
C GLN A 281 -22.82 -10.13 13.42
N ARG A 282 -21.97 -10.58 12.48
CA ARG A 282 -20.50 -10.48 12.56
C ARG A 282 -20.00 -9.03 12.36
N SER A 283 -20.37 -8.15 13.28
CA SER A 283 -20.05 -6.72 13.33
C SER A 283 -19.89 -6.28 14.77
N VAL A 284 -19.20 -5.16 14.97
CA VAL A 284 -18.97 -4.57 16.29
C VAL A 284 -19.38 -3.10 16.34
N GLY A 285 -19.89 -2.68 17.49
CA GLY A 285 -20.16 -1.29 17.82
C GLY A 285 -18.89 -0.55 18.19
N LEU A 286 -18.74 0.65 17.63
CA LEU A 286 -17.56 1.50 17.76
C LEU A 286 -17.90 2.75 18.56
N SER A 287 -16.99 3.15 19.45
CA SER A 287 -17.08 4.43 20.16
C SER A 287 -15.76 5.21 20.12
N LEU A 288 -15.88 6.53 20.23
CA LEU A 288 -14.77 7.47 20.40
C LEU A 288 -14.94 8.29 21.69
N LEU A 289 -13.83 8.69 22.29
CA LEU A 289 -13.79 9.53 23.48
C LEU A 289 -13.98 11.01 23.09
N GLY A 290 -15.06 11.62 23.57
CA GLY A 290 -15.29 13.07 23.48
C GLY A 290 -15.36 13.72 24.86
N GLU A 291 -15.60 15.03 24.91
CA GLU A 291 -15.66 15.82 26.16
C GLU A 291 -16.65 15.27 27.20
N LYS A 292 -17.73 14.63 26.73
CA LYS A 292 -18.80 14.03 27.56
C LYS A 292 -18.59 12.52 27.81
N GLY A 293 -17.39 12.01 27.60
CA GLY A 293 -17.07 10.59 27.67
C GLY A 293 -17.23 9.87 26.33
N TRP A 294 -17.43 8.56 26.38
CA TRP A 294 -17.52 7.69 25.21
C TRP A 294 -18.81 7.90 24.40
N GLN A 295 -18.65 8.19 23.11
CA GLN A 295 -19.74 8.46 22.16
C GLN A 295 -19.76 7.37 21.09
N PRO A 296 -20.90 6.71 20.82
CA PRO A 296 -21.00 5.73 19.75
C PRO A 296 -20.89 6.42 18.38
N VAL A 297 -20.09 5.84 17.48
CA VAL A 297 -19.87 6.33 16.11
C VAL A 297 -20.33 5.35 15.03
N GLY A 298 -21.01 4.27 15.41
CA GLY A 298 -21.68 3.34 14.50
C GLY A 298 -21.23 1.89 14.68
N ASN A 299 -21.46 1.08 13.66
CA ASN A 299 -21.04 -0.33 13.63
C ASN A 299 -20.15 -0.60 12.42
N VAL A 300 -19.19 -1.52 12.55
CA VAL A 300 -18.38 -2.01 11.42
C VAL A 300 -18.51 -3.53 11.29
N THR A 301 -18.71 -4.01 10.06
CA THR A 301 -18.71 -5.44 9.75
C THR A 301 -17.29 -6.00 9.81
N ILE A 302 -17.12 -7.12 10.51
CA ILE A 302 -15.83 -7.82 10.61
C ILE A 302 -15.71 -8.83 9.45
N PRO A 303 -14.75 -8.67 8.53
CA PRO A 303 -14.57 -9.56 7.40
C PRO A 303 -14.29 -11.02 7.82
N PRO A 304 -14.69 -12.03 7.02
CA PRO A 304 -14.55 -13.44 7.41
C PRO A 304 -13.14 -13.93 7.75
N ASN A 305 -12.11 -13.24 7.24
CA ASN A 305 -10.68 -13.50 7.43
C ASN A 305 -10.05 -12.77 8.63
N HIS A 306 -10.86 -12.15 9.49
CA HIS A 306 -10.44 -11.56 10.77
C HIS A 306 -11.28 -12.11 11.92
N ASP A 307 -10.66 -12.32 13.08
CA ASP A 307 -11.37 -12.62 14.32
C ASP A 307 -12.26 -11.45 14.73
N VAL A 308 -13.33 -11.73 15.48
CA VAL A 308 -14.22 -10.68 16.00
C VAL A 308 -13.55 -10.08 17.24
N PRO A 309 -13.19 -8.78 17.22
CA PRO A 309 -12.47 -8.16 18.33
C PRO A 309 -13.35 -8.09 19.59
N ALA A 310 -12.73 -8.26 20.74
CA ALA A 310 -13.42 -8.22 22.03
C ALA A 310 -13.83 -6.79 22.41
N THR A 311 -14.87 -6.65 23.24
CA THR A 311 -15.17 -5.36 23.91
C THR A 311 -13.96 -4.89 24.70
N GLY A 312 -13.56 -3.63 24.50
CA GLY A 312 -12.35 -3.05 25.05
C GLY A 312 -11.15 -3.04 24.08
N ALA A 313 -11.19 -3.79 22.97
CA ALA A 313 -10.14 -3.74 21.95
C ALA A 313 -10.20 -2.44 21.14
N VAL A 314 -9.03 -1.95 20.71
CA VAL A 314 -8.91 -0.82 19.78
C VAL A 314 -8.75 -1.36 18.36
N VAL A 315 -9.48 -0.76 17.41
CA VAL A 315 -9.52 -1.20 16.01
C VAL A 315 -9.33 -0.03 15.05
N GLU A 316 -8.57 -0.26 13.97
CA GLU A 316 -8.42 0.71 12.88
C GLU A 316 -9.59 0.54 11.89
N VAL A 317 -10.26 1.65 11.57
CA VAL A 317 -11.45 1.68 10.71
C VAL A 317 -11.26 2.74 9.64
N ARG A 318 -11.42 2.33 8.39
CA ARG A 318 -11.50 3.23 7.22
C ARG A 318 -12.95 3.62 6.98
N TYR A 319 -13.23 4.87 6.67
CA TYR A 319 -14.60 5.36 6.45
C TYR A 319 -14.61 6.51 5.44
N LEU A 320 -15.76 6.84 4.83
CA LEU A 320 -15.87 7.96 3.90
C LEU A 320 -15.87 9.30 4.64
N TYR A 321 -16.84 9.48 5.53
CA TYR A 321 -17.02 10.65 6.38
C TYR A 321 -17.92 10.29 7.58
N ALA A 322 -18.02 11.18 8.57
CA ALA A 322 -18.93 11.07 9.70
C ALA A 322 -20.17 11.97 9.51
N ALA A 323 -21.38 11.46 9.77
CA ALA A 323 -22.63 12.22 9.71
C ALA A 323 -23.81 11.56 10.46
N PRO A 324 -23.91 11.68 11.81
CA PRO A 324 -22.83 11.84 12.78
C PRO A 324 -22.07 10.51 13.01
N MET A 325 -22.64 9.38 12.59
CA MET A 325 -22.00 8.06 12.58
C MET A 325 -21.06 7.93 11.37
N LEU A 326 -20.14 6.96 11.41
CA LEU A 326 -19.25 6.64 10.28
C LEU A 326 -20.05 6.11 9.09
N VAL A 327 -19.83 6.69 7.90
CA VAL A 327 -20.44 6.27 6.65
C VAL A 327 -19.50 5.32 5.90
N GLN A 328 -20.05 4.15 5.52
CA GLN A 328 -19.34 3.02 4.93
C GLN A 328 -18.03 2.63 5.67
N PRO A 329 -18.10 2.31 6.97
CA PRO A 329 -16.92 1.87 7.72
C PRO A 329 -16.45 0.50 7.22
N VAL A 330 -15.14 0.37 7.06
CA VAL A 330 -14.42 -0.85 6.66
C VAL A 330 -13.34 -1.11 7.71
N TYR A 331 -13.43 -2.26 8.36
CA TYR A 331 -12.48 -2.71 9.36
C TYR A 331 -11.11 -3.04 8.72
N LEU A 332 -10.02 -2.52 9.30
CA LEU A 332 -8.65 -2.76 8.83
C LEU A 332 -7.85 -3.70 9.75
N GLY A 333 -8.23 -3.83 11.03
CA GLY A 333 -7.58 -4.71 12.01
C GLY A 333 -7.60 -4.16 13.43
N GLU A 334 -7.23 -5.01 14.40
CA GLU A 334 -6.94 -4.56 15.77
C GLU A 334 -5.62 -3.79 15.84
N ARG A 335 -5.55 -2.83 16.76
CA ARG A 335 -4.38 -1.99 17.05
C ARG A 335 -3.95 -2.24 18.50
N SER A 336 -3.03 -3.17 18.72
CA SER A 336 -2.42 -3.41 20.03
C SER A 336 -1.35 -2.38 20.41
N ASP A 337 -1.19 -1.34 19.59
CA ASP A 337 -0.19 -0.27 19.66
C ASP A 337 -0.83 1.12 19.86
N VAL A 338 -2.14 1.17 20.17
CA VAL A 338 -2.91 2.39 20.43
C VAL A 338 -3.76 2.18 21.67
N GLU A 339 -3.68 3.10 22.63
CA GLU A 339 -4.48 3.04 23.85
C GLU A 339 -5.91 3.53 23.60
N ALA A 340 -6.86 2.99 24.38
CA ALA A 340 -8.27 3.38 24.26
C ALA A 340 -8.46 4.91 24.42
N THR A 341 -7.72 5.54 25.33
CA THR A 341 -7.78 6.99 25.57
C THR A 341 -7.34 7.85 24.38
N GLU A 342 -6.61 7.28 23.41
CA GLU A 342 -6.22 7.97 22.17
C GLU A 342 -7.33 7.95 21.10
N CYS A 343 -8.37 7.12 21.27
CA CYS A 343 -9.49 6.96 20.35
C CYS A 343 -10.48 8.15 20.42
N VAL A 344 -10.01 9.38 20.17
CA VAL A 344 -10.78 10.61 20.40
C VAL A 344 -11.66 11.03 19.22
N THR A 345 -12.76 11.75 19.49
CA THR A 345 -13.68 12.29 18.46
C THR A 345 -13.03 13.30 17.51
N ALA A 346 -11.91 13.92 17.90
CA ALA A 346 -11.13 14.81 17.02
C ALA A 346 -10.54 14.10 15.78
N GLN A 347 -10.55 12.76 15.74
CA GLN A 347 -10.20 11.98 14.55
C GLN A 347 -11.32 11.98 13.48
N LEU A 348 -12.56 12.35 13.83
CA LEU A 348 -13.70 12.32 12.91
C LEU A 348 -13.54 13.39 11.83
N LYS A 349 -13.66 12.95 10.58
CA LYS A 349 -13.84 13.83 9.43
C LYS A 349 -15.31 13.87 9.06
N PHE A 350 -16.00 14.92 9.50
CA PHE A 350 -17.40 15.15 9.13
C PHE A 350 -17.54 15.43 7.64
N LYS A 351 -18.72 15.14 7.09
CA LYS A 351 -19.06 15.60 5.74
C LYS A 351 -18.97 17.13 5.73
N THR A 352 -18.25 17.70 4.76
CA THR A 352 -18.39 19.13 4.42
C THR A 352 -19.66 19.27 3.59
N ASP A 353 -20.49 20.26 3.91
CA ASP A 353 -21.82 20.45 3.31
C ASP A 353 -21.79 20.80 1.81
#